data_AF-A0AA41SJC2-F1
#
_entry.id   AF-A0AA41SJC2-F1
#
_cell.length_a   1.000
_cell.length_b   1.000
_cell.length_c   1.000
_cell.angle_alpha   90.00
_cell.angle_beta   90.00
_cell.angle_gamma   90.00
#
_symmetry.space_group_name_H-M   'P 1'
#
loop_
_entity.id
_entity.type
_entity.pdbx_description
1 polymer ?
#
loop_
_entity_poly.entity_id
_entity_poly.type
_entity_poly.pdbx_seq_one_letter_code
_entity_poly.pdbx_strand_id
1 'polypeptide(L)'
;MDSIWSRDGGPEAKHFSIAIFFAIFFIAAHFFLDTFLFQKLAKWLLSDGIVPLKITKSIQSKVAKCSESMWKLTYYGTIQACVLTVLYHESWSRDINQFFKGWPNQELKLPFTLLYMCQCGFYLYSVAALLTWETRRKDFSIMMSHHIVTVFLIGFSYFTSFFRIGLVVVALHDASDVFMEAAKVFKYSENEFAASVLFGFFAVSWFFLRLVYFPFWVIRCSSYNLIEVLKLSEAYPTFLYYFFNTMLLTLLVFHIYWWILIYSMIRRQLKNRGKVGEDIRSDSEDD
;
A
#
# COMPACT_ATOMS: atom_id res chain seq x y z
N MET A 1 -19.95 -27.61 -12.09
CA MET A 1 -18.96 -26.61 -11.64
C MET A 1 -19.35 -25.31 -12.31
N ASP A 2 -20.12 -24.48 -11.63
CA ASP A 2 -20.46 -23.16 -12.16
C ASP A 2 -19.17 -22.33 -12.21
N SER A 3 -18.93 -21.70 -13.36
CA SER A 3 -17.79 -20.83 -13.56
C SER A 3 -17.77 -19.76 -12.46
N ILE A 4 -16.62 -19.56 -11.81
CA ILE A 4 -16.36 -18.44 -10.88
C ILE A 4 -16.66 -17.08 -11.56
N TRP A 5 -16.73 -17.07 -12.89
CA TRP A 5 -16.91 -15.90 -13.73
C TRP A 5 -18.32 -15.80 -14.34
N SER A 6 -19.37 -16.05 -13.56
CA SER A 6 -20.74 -15.80 -14.03
C SER A 6 -20.87 -14.32 -14.44
N ARG A 7 -21.32 -14.08 -15.67
CA ARG A 7 -21.33 -12.77 -16.34
C ARG A 7 -22.27 -11.72 -15.71
N ASP A 8 -23.07 -12.12 -14.72
CA ASP A 8 -24.10 -11.29 -14.07
C ASP A 8 -23.93 -11.17 -12.53
N GLY A 9 -22.80 -11.60 -11.97
CA GLY A 9 -22.62 -11.73 -10.52
C GLY A 9 -22.13 -10.47 -9.82
N GLY A 10 -22.88 -9.99 -8.83
CA GLY A 10 -22.41 -9.03 -7.83
C GLY A 10 -21.25 -9.59 -6.97
N PRO A 11 -20.83 -8.88 -5.91
CA PRO A 11 -19.74 -9.36 -5.05
C PRO A 11 -20.12 -10.67 -4.34
N GLU A 12 -19.39 -11.74 -4.62
CA GLU A 12 -19.55 -13.06 -3.98
C GLU A 12 -18.43 -13.38 -3.00
N ALA A 13 -18.77 -14.05 -1.90
CA ALA A 13 -17.77 -14.50 -0.92
C ALA A 13 -16.76 -15.49 -1.52
N LYS A 14 -17.16 -16.26 -2.55
CA LYS A 14 -16.28 -17.18 -3.28
C LYS A 14 -15.09 -16.47 -3.92
N HIS A 15 -15.21 -15.20 -4.26
CA HIS A 15 -14.10 -14.43 -4.84
C HIS A 15 -12.90 -14.31 -3.88
N PHE A 16 -13.11 -14.34 -2.56
CA PHE A 16 -12.00 -14.32 -1.59
C PHE A 16 -11.10 -15.56 -1.65
N SER A 17 -11.55 -16.66 -2.27
CA SER A 17 -10.64 -17.78 -2.59
C SER A 17 -9.49 -17.33 -3.52
N ILE A 18 -9.76 -16.37 -4.41
CA ILE A 18 -8.75 -15.75 -5.29
C ILE A 18 -7.77 -14.93 -4.44
N ALA A 19 -8.25 -14.20 -3.42
CA ALA A 19 -7.37 -13.46 -2.51
C ALA A 19 -6.42 -14.38 -1.73
N ILE A 20 -6.90 -15.55 -1.28
CA ILE A 20 -6.06 -16.56 -0.64
C ILE A 20 -5.02 -17.11 -1.62
N PHE A 21 -5.42 -17.40 -2.85
CA PHE A 21 -4.47 -17.81 -3.90
C PHE A 21 -3.39 -16.75 -4.14
N PHE A 22 -3.76 -15.46 -4.23
CA PHE A 22 -2.80 -14.36 -4.33
C PHE A 22 -1.86 -14.30 -3.12
N ALA A 23 -2.36 -14.47 -1.90
CA ALA A 23 -1.51 -14.46 -0.71
C ALA A 23 -0.44 -15.57 -0.76
N ILE A 24 -0.82 -16.79 -1.13
CA ILE A 24 0.12 -17.92 -1.30
C ILE A 24 1.08 -17.65 -2.46
N PHE A 25 0.57 -17.13 -3.57
CA PHE A 25 1.38 -16.73 -4.71
C PHE A 25 2.44 -15.70 -4.32
N PHE A 26 2.10 -14.69 -3.51
CA PHE A 26 3.07 -13.69 -3.06
C PHE A 26 4.16 -14.28 -2.18
N ILE A 27 3.86 -15.26 -1.33
CA ILE A 27 4.90 -15.99 -0.57
C ILE A 27 5.87 -16.68 -1.53
N ALA A 28 5.34 -17.45 -2.49
CA ALA A 28 6.15 -18.19 -3.45
C ALA A 28 6.95 -17.24 -4.36
N ALA A 29 6.33 -16.18 -4.87
CA ALA A 29 6.94 -15.19 -5.73
C ALA A 29 8.03 -14.39 -5.00
N HIS A 30 7.79 -14.01 -3.74
CA HIS A 30 8.81 -13.34 -2.92
C HIS A 30 10.03 -14.24 -2.75
N PHE A 31 9.83 -15.48 -2.31
CA PHE A 31 10.94 -16.43 -2.13
C PHE A 31 11.71 -16.68 -3.43
N PHE A 32 10.99 -16.87 -4.55
CA PHE A 32 11.59 -17.11 -5.85
C PHE A 32 12.40 -15.89 -6.34
N LEU A 33 11.80 -14.70 -6.35
CA LEU A 33 12.48 -13.49 -6.83
C LEU A 33 13.63 -13.09 -5.91
N ASP A 34 13.49 -13.24 -4.59
CA ASP A 34 14.56 -12.99 -3.63
C ASP A 34 15.79 -13.87 -3.93
N THR A 35 15.56 -15.18 -4.04
CA THR A 35 16.62 -16.18 -4.27
C THR A 35 17.31 -15.98 -5.62
N PHE A 36 16.55 -15.78 -6.70
CA PHE A 36 17.10 -15.83 -8.05
C PHE A 36 17.50 -14.47 -8.62
N LEU A 37 16.86 -13.39 -8.17
CA LEU A 37 17.00 -12.05 -8.76
C LEU A 37 17.47 -11.00 -7.75
N PHE A 38 16.67 -10.71 -6.72
CA PHE A 38 16.90 -9.53 -5.87
C PHE A 38 18.16 -9.63 -5.02
N GLN A 39 18.49 -10.79 -4.43
CA GLN A 39 19.75 -10.93 -3.71
C GLN A 39 20.98 -10.74 -4.62
N LYS A 40 20.90 -11.19 -5.88
CA LYS A 40 21.98 -11.02 -6.86
C LYS A 40 22.11 -9.56 -7.26
N LEU A 41 20.99 -8.89 -7.56
CA LEU A 41 20.96 -7.47 -7.88
C LEU A 41 21.43 -6.61 -6.70
N ALA A 42 21.00 -6.91 -5.47
CA ALA A 42 21.44 -6.20 -4.28
C ALA A 42 22.96 -6.34 -4.06
N LYS A 43 23.52 -7.55 -4.20
CA LYS A 43 24.98 -7.77 -4.15
C LYS A 43 25.71 -7.03 -5.25
N TRP A 44 25.16 -7.02 -6.47
CA TRP A 44 25.74 -6.29 -7.60
C TRP A 44 25.73 -4.78 -7.38
N LEU A 45 24.63 -4.20 -6.88
CA LEU A 45 24.52 -2.78 -6.55
C LEU A 45 25.45 -2.35 -5.41
N LEU A 46 25.72 -3.24 -4.46
CA LEU A 46 26.65 -3.01 -3.34
C LEU A 46 28.11 -3.29 -3.72
N SER A 47 28.35 -4.00 -4.81
CA SER A 47 29.68 -4.35 -5.30
C SER A 47 30.18 -3.19 -6.15
N ASP A 48 31.27 -2.55 -5.72
CA ASP A 48 31.87 -1.39 -6.41
C ASP A 48 32.59 -1.75 -7.74
N GLY A 49 32.08 -2.75 -8.48
CA GLY A 49 32.58 -3.24 -9.77
C GLY A 49 33.98 -3.86 -9.79
N ILE A 50 34.83 -3.62 -8.78
CA ILE A 50 36.29 -3.81 -8.86
C ILE A 50 36.84 -4.71 -7.73
N VAL A 51 36.17 -4.83 -6.58
CA VAL A 51 36.67 -5.58 -5.41
C VAL A 51 35.67 -6.64 -4.96
N PRO A 52 36.08 -7.92 -4.76
CA PRO A 52 35.21 -8.91 -4.14
C PRO A 52 34.78 -8.43 -2.74
N LEU A 53 33.48 -8.25 -2.54
CA LEU A 53 32.91 -7.88 -1.25
C LEU A 53 33.31 -8.91 -0.19
N LYS A 54 34.11 -8.48 0.81
CA LYS A 54 34.30 -9.26 2.03
C LYS A 54 32.99 -9.28 2.79
N ILE A 55 32.24 -10.38 2.67
CA ILE A 55 30.90 -10.53 3.25
C ILE A 55 31.00 -10.39 4.77
N THR A 56 30.67 -9.18 5.25
CA THR A 56 30.58 -8.86 6.67
C THR A 56 29.10 -8.92 7.06
N LYS A 57 28.78 -9.18 8.33
CA LYS A 57 27.40 -9.22 8.85
C LYS A 57 26.60 -7.95 8.48
N SER A 58 27.25 -6.79 8.48
CA SER A 58 26.67 -5.50 8.07
C SER A 58 26.26 -5.46 6.58
N ILE A 59 27.11 -5.97 5.69
CA ILE A 59 26.83 -6.07 4.25
C ILE A 59 25.68 -7.05 4.01
N GLN A 60 25.67 -8.18 4.69
CA GLN A 60 24.58 -9.16 4.56
C GLN A 60 23.22 -8.57 5.00
N SER A 61 23.20 -7.78 6.08
CA SER A 61 22.01 -7.05 6.51
C SER A 61 21.55 -6.01 5.47
N LYS A 62 22.48 -5.24 4.89
CA LYS A 62 22.17 -4.30 3.79
C LYS A 62 21.60 -5.01 2.56
N VAL A 63 22.18 -6.14 2.16
CA VAL A 63 21.67 -6.96 1.05
C VAL A 63 20.24 -7.42 1.31
N ALA A 64 19.95 -7.95 2.50
CA ALA A 64 18.60 -8.39 2.86
C ALA A 64 17.58 -7.24 2.82
N LYS A 65 17.89 -6.10 3.44
CA LYS A 65 17.02 -4.90 3.43
C LYS A 65 16.80 -4.34 2.03
N CYS A 66 17.84 -4.35 1.19
CA CYS A 66 17.76 -3.93 -0.20
C CYS A 66 16.86 -4.87 -1.01
N SER A 67 17.04 -6.18 -0.84
CA SER A 67 16.25 -7.22 -1.51
C SER A 67 14.76 -7.13 -1.14
N GLU A 68 14.46 -6.94 0.15
CA GLU A 68 13.10 -6.73 0.65
C GLU A 68 12.46 -5.45 0.05
N SER A 69 13.24 -4.36 -0.04
CA SER A 69 12.76 -3.12 -0.65
C SER A 69 12.51 -3.28 -2.16
N MET A 70 13.32 -4.08 -2.87
CA MET A 70 13.08 -4.40 -4.28
C MET A 70 11.80 -5.21 -4.49
N TRP A 71 11.52 -6.18 -3.61
CA TRP A 71 10.25 -6.93 -3.64
C TRP A 71 9.05 -6.00 -3.48
N LYS A 72 9.07 -5.16 -2.44
CA LYS A 72 8.00 -4.18 -2.17
C LYS A 72 7.86 -3.18 -3.33
N LEU A 73 8.97 -2.67 -3.87
CA LEU A 73 8.98 -1.79 -5.04
C LEU A 73 8.35 -2.45 -6.28
N THR A 74 8.69 -3.71 -6.55
CA THR A 74 8.15 -4.46 -7.68
C THR A 74 6.63 -4.63 -7.55
N TYR A 75 6.16 -4.96 -6.35
CA TYR A 75 4.73 -5.07 -6.06
C TYR A 75 4.02 -3.73 -6.23
N TYR A 76 4.41 -2.69 -5.49
CA TYR A 76 3.73 -1.39 -5.52
C TYR A 76 3.80 -0.75 -6.90
N GLY A 77 4.93 -0.84 -7.60
CA GLY A 77 5.06 -0.33 -8.96
C GLY A 77 4.11 -1.03 -9.94
N THR A 78 3.99 -2.35 -9.85
CA THR A 78 3.09 -3.13 -10.72
C THR A 78 1.63 -2.82 -10.44
N ILE A 79 1.22 -2.85 -9.17
CA ILE A 79 -0.16 -2.57 -8.77
C ILE A 79 -0.55 -1.14 -9.09
N GLN A 80 0.31 -0.17 -8.79
CA GLN A 80 0.03 1.23 -9.12
C GLN A 80 -0.18 1.42 -10.63
N ALA A 81 0.67 0.80 -11.47
CA ALA A 81 0.50 0.86 -12.92
C ALA A 81 -0.83 0.22 -13.38
N CYS A 82 -1.18 -0.94 -12.83
CA CYS A 82 -2.44 -1.62 -13.14
C CYS A 82 -3.67 -0.80 -12.71
N VAL A 83 -3.69 -0.28 -11.49
CA VAL A 83 -4.80 0.51 -10.95
C VAL A 83 -4.97 1.81 -11.74
N LEU A 84 -3.87 2.53 -12.05
CA LEU A 84 -3.95 3.74 -12.86
C LEU A 84 -4.45 3.46 -14.28
N THR A 85 -4.02 2.35 -14.89
CA THR A 85 -4.50 1.94 -16.21
C THR A 85 -6.00 1.67 -16.19
N VAL A 86 -6.49 0.93 -15.18
CA VAL A 86 -7.91 0.66 -15.01
C VAL A 86 -8.70 1.96 -14.77
N LEU A 87 -8.25 2.81 -13.84
CA LEU A 87 -8.92 4.08 -13.55
C LEU A 87 -8.94 5.05 -14.74
N TYR A 88 -7.90 5.05 -15.58
CA TYR A 88 -7.83 5.90 -16.77
C TYR A 88 -8.96 5.61 -17.77
N HIS A 89 -9.37 4.35 -17.89
CA HIS A 89 -10.45 3.94 -18.80
C HIS A 89 -11.85 4.16 -18.22
N GLU A 90 -11.96 4.46 -16.93
CA GLU A 90 -13.23 4.66 -16.25
C GLU A 90 -13.60 6.14 -16.17
N SER A 91 -14.72 6.53 -16.80
CA SER A 91 -15.17 7.93 -16.84
C SER A 91 -15.49 8.52 -15.46
N TRP A 92 -15.86 7.66 -14.50
CA TRP A 92 -16.21 8.07 -13.14
C TRP A 92 -14.98 8.38 -12.26
N SER A 93 -13.76 7.97 -12.66
CA SER A 93 -12.58 8.03 -11.79
C SER A 93 -12.17 9.46 -11.39
N ARG A 94 -12.53 10.46 -12.20
CA ARG A 94 -12.18 11.87 -12.01
C ARG A 94 -13.31 12.72 -11.41
N ASP A 95 -14.52 12.17 -11.29
CA ASP A 95 -15.68 12.87 -10.74
C ASP A 95 -16.16 12.18 -9.46
N ILE A 96 -15.89 12.83 -8.32
CA ILE A 96 -16.25 12.33 -6.99
C ILE A 96 -17.75 12.05 -6.85
N ASN A 97 -18.60 12.75 -7.60
CA ASN A 97 -20.05 12.56 -7.52
C ASN A 97 -20.50 11.24 -8.17
N GLN A 98 -19.64 10.62 -8.98
CA GLN A 98 -19.94 9.34 -9.62
C GLN A 98 -19.58 8.12 -8.77
N PHE A 99 -18.85 8.30 -7.65
CA PHE A 99 -18.34 7.17 -6.87
C PHE A 99 -19.45 6.28 -6.29
N PHE A 100 -20.57 6.89 -5.88
CA PHE A 100 -21.73 6.15 -5.34
C PHE A 100 -22.90 6.07 -6.31
N LYS A 101 -22.79 6.64 -7.50
CA LYS A 101 -23.88 6.62 -8.50
C LYS A 101 -24.18 5.18 -8.92
N GLY A 102 -25.46 4.80 -8.88
CA GLY A 102 -25.94 3.46 -9.25
C GLY A 102 -25.76 2.41 -8.15
N TRP A 103 -25.29 2.79 -6.96
CA TRP A 103 -25.25 1.88 -5.81
C TRP A 103 -26.67 1.44 -5.40
N PRO A 104 -26.87 0.17 -4.98
CA PRO A 104 -25.86 -0.89 -4.80
C PRO A 104 -25.53 -1.68 -6.08
N ASN A 105 -26.23 -1.41 -7.18
CA ASN A 105 -26.16 -2.16 -8.44
C ASN A 105 -25.04 -1.66 -9.37
N GLN A 106 -23.88 -1.32 -8.81
CA GLN A 106 -22.72 -0.94 -9.62
C GLN A 106 -22.16 -2.18 -10.33
N GLU A 107 -21.86 -2.03 -11.62
CA GLU A 107 -21.25 -3.11 -12.41
C GLU A 107 -19.86 -3.47 -11.85
N LEU A 108 -19.69 -4.73 -11.47
CA LEU A 108 -18.43 -5.27 -10.99
C LEU A 108 -17.66 -5.91 -12.15
N LYS A 109 -16.80 -5.13 -12.77
CA LYS A 109 -15.97 -5.59 -13.89
C LYS A 109 -14.87 -6.55 -13.40
N LEU A 110 -14.49 -7.52 -14.24
CA LEU A 110 -13.42 -8.48 -13.97
C LEU A 110 -12.10 -7.83 -13.48
N PRO A 111 -11.59 -6.75 -14.11
CA PRO A 111 -10.37 -6.09 -13.63
C PRO A 111 -10.50 -5.55 -12.20
N PHE A 112 -11.69 -5.09 -11.79
CA PHE A 112 -11.91 -4.59 -10.43
C PHE A 112 -11.83 -5.73 -9.43
N THR A 113 -12.51 -6.85 -9.72
CA THR A 113 -12.43 -8.06 -8.86
C THR A 113 -11.00 -8.54 -8.73
N LEU A 114 -10.24 -8.64 -9.82
CA LEU A 114 -8.84 -9.07 -9.77
C LEU A 114 -7.97 -8.13 -8.95
N LEU A 115 -8.10 -6.80 -9.15
CA LEU A 115 -7.35 -5.81 -8.36
C LEU A 115 -7.70 -5.87 -6.88
N TYR A 116 -8.98 -5.98 -6.54
CA TYR A 116 -9.45 -6.12 -5.15
C TYR A 116 -8.90 -7.38 -4.48
N MET A 117 -9.00 -8.52 -5.15
CA MET A 117 -8.51 -9.79 -4.61
C MET A 117 -7.00 -9.82 -4.52
N CYS A 118 -6.30 -9.21 -5.48
CA CYS A 118 -4.85 -9.04 -5.46
C CYS A 118 -4.42 -8.18 -4.26
N GLN A 119 -5.05 -7.01 -4.06
CA GLN A 119 -4.75 -6.13 -2.92
C GLN A 119 -5.04 -6.83 -1.59
N CYS A 120 -6.20 -7.48 -1.48
CA CYS A 120 -6.56 -8.25 -0.29
C CYS A 120 -5.54 -9.36 -0.01
N GLY A 121 -5.15 -10.12 -1.04
CA GLY A 121 -4.15 -11.18 -0.93
C GLY A 121 -2.78 -10.66 -0.48
N PHE A 122 -2.35 -9.51 -1.01
CA PHE A 122 -1.09 -8.89 -0.58
C PHE A 122 -1.14 -8.42 0.88
N TYR A 123 -2.22 -7.78 1.32
CA TYR A 123 -2.32 -7.37 2.72
C TYR A 123 -2.39 -8.58 3.68
N LEU A 124 -3.05 -9.67 3.28
CA LEU A 124 -3.02 -10.92 4.05
C LEU A 124 -1.61 -11.51 4.12
N TYR A 125 -0.89 -11.53 2.99
CA TYR A 125 0.51 -11.90 2.94
C TYR A 125 1.37 -11.01 3.86
N SER A 126 1.17 -9.69 3.83
CA SER A 126 1.93 -8.73 4.63
C SER A 126 1.63 -8.85 6.12
N VAL A 127 0.40 -9.19 6.53
CA VAL A 127 0.09 -9.54 7.93
C VAL A 127 0.89 -10.76 8.38
N ALA A 128 0.91 -11.82 7.56
CA ALA A 128 1.70 -13.01 7.86
C ALA A 128 3.20 -12.66 7.95
N ALA A 129 3.71 -11.89 6.99
CA ALA A 129 5.11 -11.47 6.96
C ALA A 129 5.51 -10.60 8.16
N LEU A 130 4.67 -9.67 8.59
CA LEU A 130 4.89 -8.87 9.81
C LEU A 130 4.96 -9.73 11.07
N LEU A 131 4.21 -10.83 11.12
CA LEU A 131 4.22 -11.74 12.28
C LEU A 131 5.45 -12.65 12.30
N THR A 132 5.97 -13.07 11.14
CA THR A 132 6.96 -14.16 11.03
C THR A 132 8.35 -13.74 10.56
N TRP A 133 8.46 -12.79 9.61
CA TRP A 133 9.71 -12.53 8.87
C TRP A 133 10.20 -11.08 8.96
N GLU A 134 9.30 -10.09 9.01
CA GLU A 134 9.70 -8.68 8.97
C GLU A 134 10.24 -8.20 10.32
N THR A 135 11.30 -7.39 10.27
CA THR A 135 11.90 -6.84 11.48
C THR A 135 10.92 -5.94 12.22
N ARG A 136 10.66 -6.25 13.48
CA ARG A 136 9.80 -5.43 14.33
C ARG A 136 10.47 -4.08 14.58
N ARG A 137 9.73 -3.01 14.30
CA ARG A 137 10.12 -1.61 14.51
C ARG A 137 9.23 -0.98 15.59
N LYS A 138 9.60 0.21 16.05
CA LYS A 138 8.84 0.94 17.10
C LYS A 138 7.38 1.21 16.74
N ASP A 139 7.04 1.26 15.46
CA ASP A 139 5.68 1.47 14.95
C ASP A 139 4.94 0.16 14.62
N PHE A 140 5.44 -1.00 15.04
CA PHE A 140 4.87 -2.31 14.72
C PHE A 140 3.35 -2.40 14.98
N SER A 141 2.88 -1.99 16.16
CA SER A 141 1.45 -2.09 16.51
C SER A 141 0.57 -1.21 15.61
N ILE A 142 1.06 -0.02 15.22
CA ILE A 142 0.35 0.89 14.31
C ILE A 142 0.35 0.28 12.91
N MET A 143 1.48 -0.29 12.48
CA MET A 143 1.59 -0.94 11.18
C MET A 143 0.67 -2.17 11.07
N MET A 144 0.65 -3.04 12.09
CA MET A 144 -0.26 -4.19 12.15
C MET A 144 -1.73 -3.74 12.13
N SER A 145 -2.08 -2.73 12.94
CA SER A 145 -3.43 -2.18 12.97
C SER A 145 -3.87 -1.62 11.60
N HIS A 146 -2.97 -0.93 10.90
CA HIS A 146 -3.21 -0.46 9.55
C HIS A 146 -3.49 -1.60 8.57
N HIS A 147 -2.73 -2.69 8.61
CA HIS A 147 -2.96 -3.83 7.74
C HIS A 147 -4.33 -4.46 8.00
N ILE A 148 -4.69 -4.64 9.28
CA ILE A 148 -6.00 -5.17 9.67
C ILE A 148 -7.12 -4.25 9.16
N VAL A 149 -7.05 -2.94 9.44
CA VAL A 149 -8.03 -1.95 8.97
C VAL A 149 -8.14 -1.97 7.44
N THR A 150 -7.03 -2.11 6.73
CA THR A 150 -7.02 -2.12 5.27
C THR A 150 -7.65 -3.39 4.69
N VAL A 151 -7.38 -4.57 5.25
CA VAL A 151 -8.07 -5.82 4.87
C VAL A 151 -9.59 -5.68 5.08
N PHE A 152 -10.02 -5.13 6.22
CA PHE A 152 -11.43 -4.88 6.47
C PHE A 152 -12.03 -3.86 5.49
N LEU A 153 -11.33 -2.77 5.16
CA LEU A 153 -11.79 -1.78 4.19
C LEU A 153 -11.94 -2.36 2.78
N ILE A 154 -10.97 -3.16 2.33
CA ILE A 154 -11.02 -3.84 1.04
C ILE A 154 -12.21 -4.80 1.02
N GLY A 155 -12.35 -5.64 2.04
CA GLY A 155 -13.43 -6.61 2.08
C GLY A 155 -14.81 -5.97 2.23
N PHE A 156 -14.94 -5.00 3.12
CA PHE A 156 -16.17 -4.26 3.33
C PHE A 156 -16.60 -3.49 2.09
N SER A 157 -15.68 -2.73 1.46
CA SER A 157 -16.01 -1.98 0.23
C SER A 157 -16.36 -2.91 -0.94
N TYR A 158 -15.80 -4.13 -0.96
CA TYR A 158 -16.18 -5.14 -1.93
C TYR A 158 -17.61 -5.65 -1.71
N PHE A 159 -17.94 -6.15 -0.51
CA PHE A 159 -19.26 -6.69 -0.23
C PHE A 159 -20.39 -5.64 -0.31
N THR A 160 -20.05 -4.39 -0.05
CA THR A 160 -21.01 -3.28 -0.07
C THR A 160 -21.04 -2.57 -1.41
N SER A 161 -20.39 -3.07 -2.45
CA SER A 161 -20.34 -2.40 -3.77
C SER A 161 -19.80 -0.96 -3.74
N PHE A 162 -18.91 -0.64 -2.82
CA PHE A 162 -18.17 0.63 -2.78
C PHE A 162 -16.86 0.56 -3.59
N PHE A 163 -16.90 -0.16 -4.73
CA PHE A 163 -15.71 -0.49 -5.52
C PHE A 163 -15.01 0.74 -6.09
N ARG A 164 -15.79 1.73 -6.54
CA ARG A 164 -15.28 2.93 -7.21
C ARG A 164 -14.40 3.75 -6.27
N ILE A 165 -14.95 4.11 -5.11
CA ILE A 165 -14.21 4.85 -4.09
C ILE A 165 -13.05 4.01 -3.53
N GLY A 166 -13.23 2.70 -3.35
CA GLY A 166 -12.15 1.85 -2.85
C GLY A 166 -10.96 1.71 -3.81
N LEU A 167 -11.17 1.64 -5.13
CA LEU A 167 -10.07 1.69 -6.10
C LEU A 167 -9.31 3.02 -6.07
N VAL A 168 -10.02 4.13 -5.87
CA VAL A 168 -9.39 5.45 -5.70
C VAL A 168 -8.56 5.49 -4.41
N VAL A 169 -9.08 4.92 -3.32
CA VAL A 169 -8.30 4.75 -2.08
C VAL A 169 -7.03 3.97 -2.36
N VAL A 170 -7.09 2.79 -3.01
CA VAL A 170 -5.89 2.00 -3.35
C VAL A 170 -4.88 2.83 -4.16
N ALA A 171 -5.33 3.50 -5.22
CA ALA A 171 -4.44 4.29 -6.09
C ALA A 171 -3.72 5.44 -5.37
N LEU A 172 -4.36 6.05 -4.38
CA LEU A 172 -3.78 7.15 -3.60
C LEU A 172 -2.72 6.66 -2.62
N HIS A 173 -2.93 5.50 -2.01
CA HIS A 173 -2.05 4.98 -0.97
C HIS A 173 -0.81 4.34 -1.61
N ASP A 174 -0.97 3.47 -2.60
CA ASP A 174 0.16 2.72 -3.17
C ASP A 174 1.16 3.62 -3.92
N ALA A 175 0.71 4.76 -4.45
CA ALA A 175 1.55 5.70 -5.20
C ALA A 175 2.76 6.23 -4.40
N SER A 176 2.57 6.61 -3.13
CA SER A 176 3.67 7.10 -2.30
C SER A 176 4.69 6.01 -2.00
N ASP A 177 4.23 4.77 -1.90
CA ASP A 177 5.06 3.66 -1.44
C ASP A 177 6.05 3.21 -2.53
N VAL A 178 5.74 3.43 -3.81
CA VAL A 178 6.70 3.29 -4.92
C VAL A 178 7.92 4.18 -4.68
N PHE A 179 7.73 5.46 -4.36
CA PHE A 179 8.85 6.38 -4.11
C PHE A 179 9.61 6.01 -2.84
N MET A 180 8.90 5.56 -1.79
CA MET A 180 9.51 5.13 -0.54
C MET A 180 10.46 3.95 -0.74
N GLU A 181 9.99 2.90 -1.40
CA GLU A 181 10.78 1.69 -1.61
C GLU A 181 11.93 1.93 -2.60
N ALA A 182 11.72 2.76 -3.63
CA ALA A 182 12.80 3.21 -4.50
C ALA A 182 13.88 3.98 -3.73
N ALA A 183 13.51 4.91 -2.85
CA ALA A 183 14.46 5.66 -2.03
C ALA A 183 15.30 4.72 -1.14
N LYS A 184 14.68 3.70 -0.55
CA LYS A 184 15.39 2.68 0.26
C LYS A 184 16.37 1.87 -0.57
N VAL A 185 15.98 1.41 -1.77
CA VAL A 185 16.89 0.67 -2.67
C VAL A 185 18.15 1.50 -2.94
N PHE A 186 18.02 2.75 -3.38
CA PHE A 186 19.17 3.62 -3.62
C PHE A 186 19.97 3.95 -2.36
N LYS A 187 19.30 4.08 -1.20
CA LYS A 187 19.97 4.27 0.09
C LYS A 187 20.85 3.08 0.45
N TYR A 188 20.36 1.86 0.26
CA TYR A 188 21.14 0.65 0.54
C TYR A 188 22.24 0.41 -0.48
N SER A 189 22.10 0.91 -1.71
CA SER A 189 23.14 0.90 -2.75
C SER A 189 24.13 2.08 -2.65
N GLU A 190 24.14 2.81 -1.54
CA GLU A 190 25.05 3.93 -1.25
C GLU A 190 24.96 5.12 -2.24
N ASN A 191 23.92 5.17 -3.07
CA ASN A 191 23.61 6.32 -3.92
C ASN A 191 22.77 7.35 -3.16
N GLU A 192 23.44 8.12 -2.31
CA GLU A 192 22.81 9.10 -1.42
C GLU A 192 22.04 10.19 -2.19
N PHE A 193 22.52 10.62 -3.36
CA PHE A 193 21.84 11.66 -4.13
C PHE A 193 20.47 11.17 -4.63
N ALA A 194 20.42 10.01 -5.28
CA ALA A 194 19.17 9.42 -5.76
C ALA A 194 18.22 9.11 -4.59
N ALA A 195 18.76 8.57 -3.49
CA ALA A 195 17.99 8.29 -2.29
C ALA A 195 17.33 9.56 -1.71
N SER A 196 18.06 10.66 -1.60
CA SER A 196 17.53 11.94 -1.10
C SER A 196 16.48 12.54 -2.02
N VAL A 197 16.69 12.50 -3.34
CA VAL A 197 15.71 12.99 -4.32
C VAL A 197 14.40 12.18 -4.24
N LEU A 198 14.49 10.85 -4.23
CA LEU A 198 13.32 9.96 -4.13
C LEU A 198 12.62 10.07 -2.78
N PHE A 199 13.36 10.24 -1.70
CA PHE A 199 12.78 10.54 -0.39
C PHE A 199 12.00 11.86 -0.39
N GLY A 200 12.50 12.87 -1.10
CA GLY A 200 11.76 14.12 -1.34
C GLY A 200 10.44 13.90 -2.08
N PHE A 201 10.45 13.14 -3.18
CA PHE A 201 9.22 12.78 -3.91
C PHE A 201 8.25 11.95 -3.07
N PHE A 202 8.76 11.02 -2.27
CA PHE A 202 7.98 10.27 -1.29
C PHE A 202 7.28 11.21 -0.29
N ALA A 203 8.02 12.14 0.32
CA ALA A 203 7.42 13.06 1.29
C ALA A 203 6.36 13.98 0.66
N VAL A 204 6.64 14.52 -0.53
CA VAL A 204 5.70 15.38 -1.26
C VAL A 204 4.44 14.60 -1.65
N SER A 205 4.59 13.40 -2.23
CA SER A 205 3.45 12.55 -2.59
C SER A 205 2.65 12.12 -1.37
N TRP A 206 3.29 11.75 -0.26
CA TRP A 206 2.61 11.43 1.00
C TRP A 206 1.72 12.57 1.47
N PHE A 207 2.25 13.79 1.51
CA PHE A 207 1.50 14.98 1.94
C PHE A 207 0.28 15.21 1.04
N PHE A 208 0.48 15.31 -0.27
CA PHE A 208 -0.61 15.64 -1.18
C PHE A 208 -1.64 14.52 -1.32
N LEU A 209 -1.23 13.25 -1.37
CA LEU A 209 -2.16 12.15 -1.60
C LEU A 209 -2.89 11.76 -0.30
N ARG A 210 -2.16 11.61 0.82
CA ARG A 210 -2.73 11.06 2.07
C ARG A 210 -3.22 12.12 3.07
N LEU A 211 -2.70 13.34 3.03
CA LEU A 211 -3.11 14.42 3.95
C LEU A 211 -3.91 15.54 3.31
N VAL A 212 -3.91 15.64 1.98
CA VAL A 212 -4.73 16.62 1.24
C VAL A 212 -5.84 15.90 0.47
N TYR A 213 -5.51 15.09 -0.53
CA TYR A 213 -6.51 14.49 -1.40
C TYR A 213 -7.44 13.52 -0.62
N PHE A 214 -6.86 12.62 0.18
CA PHE A 214 -7.62 11.65 0.95
C PHE A 214 -8.68 12.28 1.89
N PRO A 215 -8.37 13.21 2.80
CA PRO A 215 -9.40 13.80 3.66
C PRO A 215 -10.37 14.74 2.93
N PHE A 216 -9.88 15.61 2.04
CA PHE A 216 -10.71 16.68 1.47
C PHE A 216 -11.53 16.24 0.24
N TRP A 217 -11.18 15.13 -0.41
CA TRP A 217 -11.95 14.56 -1.52
C TRP A 217 -12.56 13.21 -1.16
N VAL A 218 -11.78 12.23 -0.69
CA VAL A 218 -12.29 10.88 -0.44
C VAL A 218 -13.19 10.82 0.78
N ILE A 219 -12.69 11.24 1.95
CA ILE A 219 -13.48 11.23 3.20
C ILE A 219 -14.66 12.20 3.08
N ARG A 220 -14.45 13.37 2.46
CA ARG A 220 -15.53 14.30 2.15
C ARG A 220 -16.62 13.63 1.30
N CYS A 221 -16.24 12.93 0.23
CA CYS A 221 -17.19 12.22 -0.63
C CYS A 221 -17.96 11.14 0.14
N SER A 222 -17.28 10.31 0.95
CA SER A 222 -17.94 9.29 1.77
C SER A 222 -18.80 9.86 2.90
N SER A 223 -18.55 11.11 3.31
CA SER A 223 -19.33 11.79 4.35
C SER A 223 -20.56 12.51 3.79
N TYR A 224 -20.47 13.13 2.61
CA TYR A 224 -21.57 13.93 2.05
C TYR A 224 -22.34 13.19 0.97
N ASN A 225 -21.67 12.72 -0.08
CA ASN A 225 -22.34 12.07 -1.22
C ASN A 225 -22.94 10.72 -0.86
N LEU A 226 -22.37 10.01 0.13
CA LEU A 226 -22.90 8.72 0.56
C LEU A 226 -24.28 8.84 1.23
N ILE A 227 -24.54 9.96 1.93
CA ILE A 227 -25.83 10.21 2.61
C ILE A 227 -26.96 10.41 1.59
N GLU A 228 -26.65 10.92 0.40
CA GLU A 228 -27.64 11.10 -0.67
C GLU A 228 -28.13 9.77 -1.24
N VAL A 229 -27.33 8.71 -1.08
CA VAL A 229 -27.60 7.38 -1.63
C VAL A 229 -28.10 6.41 -0.55
N LEU A 230 -27.65 6.55 0.69
CA LEU A 230 -28.05 5.71 1.82
C LEU A 230 -29.25 6.28 2.58
N LYS A 231 -30.27 5.46 2.81
CA LYS A 231 -31.39 5.80 3.70
C LYS A 231 -30.98 5.63 5.17
N LEU A 232 -30.44 6.69 5.77
CA LEU A 232 -29.99 6.69 7.18
C LEU A 232 -31.13 6.55 8.21
N SER A 233 -32.39 6.47 7.79
CA SER A 233 -33.50 6.06 8.67
C SER A 233 -33.47 4.57 9.01
N GLU A 234 -32.75 3.76 8.22
CA GLU A 234 -32.68 2.32 8.37
C GLU A 234 -31.36 1.91 9.07
N ALA A 235 -31.42 0.86 9.90
CA ALA A 235 -30.28 0.43 10.70
C ALA A 235 -29.09 -0.05 9.85
N TYR A 236 -29.35 -0.78 8.75
CA TYR A 236 -28.30 -1.34 7.91
C TYR A 236 -27.51 -0.27 7.13
N PRO A 237 -28.13 0.64 6.35
CA PRO A 237 -27.41 1.75 5.70
C PRO A 237 -26.68 2.66 6.70
N THR A 238 -27.27 2.88 7.88
CA THR A 238 -26.63 3.63 8.97
C THR A 238 -25.34 2.97 9.43
N PHE A 239 -25.36 1.65 9.66
CA PHE A 239 -24.16 0.88 9.97
C PHE A 239 -23.11 1.02 8.86
N LEU A 240 -23.51 0.90 7.59
CA LEU A 240 -22.57 1.00 6.48
C LEU A 240 -21.83 2.35 6.46
N TYR A 241 -22.59 3.44 6.64
CA TYR A 241 -22.07 4.80 6.67
C TYR A 241 -21.04 4.99 7.79
N TYR A 242 -21.41 4.66 9.03
CA TYR A 242 -20.54 4.89 10.18
C TYR A 242 -19.33 3.95 10.18
N PHE A 243 -19.51 2.69 9.83
CA PHE A 243 -18.41 1.73 9.78
C PHE A 243 -17.36 2.14 8.74
N PHE A 244 -17.77 2.46 7.52
CA PHE A 244 -16.87 2.85 6.45
C PHE A 244 -16.10 4.14 6.78
N ASN A 245 -16.81 5.20 7.19
CA ASN A 245 -16.17 6.48 7.53
C ASN A 245 -15.24 6.35 8.75
N THR A 246 -15.58 5.54 9.76
CA THR A 246 -14.70 5.30 10.91
C THR A 246 -13.38 4.65 10.50
N MET A 247 -13.43 3.67 9.59
CA MET A 247 -12.21 3.01 9.09
C MET A 247 -11.34 3.98 8.26
N LEU A 248 -11.94 4.81 7.41
CA LEU A 248 -11.21 5.84 6.66
C LEU A 248 -10.57 6.91 7.58
N LEU A 249 -11.29 7.34 8.62
CA LEU A 249 -10.75 8.25 9.63
C LEU A 249 -9.61 7.61 10.44
N THR A 250 -9.73 6.33 10.77
CA THR A 250 -8.66 5.57 11.42
C THR A 250 -7.39 5.56 10.55
N LEU A 251 -7.53 5.32 9.24
CA LEU A 251 -6.41 5.43 8.31
C LEU A 251 -5.80 6.84 8.29
N LEU A 252 -6.63 7.89 8.28
CA LEU A 252 -6.14 9.28 8.33
C LEU A 252 -5.31 9.55 9.59
N VAL A 253 -5.74 9.05 10.76
CA VAL A 253 -4.98 9.17 12.01
C VAL A 253 -3.61 8.52 11.87
N PHE A 254 -3.52 7.33 11.28
CA PHE A 254 -2.24 6.67 11.02
C PHE A 254 -1.36 7.48 10.04
N HIS A 255 -1.95 8.07 8.99
CA HIS A 255 -1.20 8.91 8.05
C HIS A 255 -0.63 10.17 8.70
N ILE A 256 -1.36 10.79 9.62
CA ILE A 256 -0.88 11.93 10.41
C ILE A 256 0.28 11.48 11.31
N TYR A 257 0.15 10.33 11.97
CA TYR A 257 1.23 9.77 12.77
C TYR A 257 2.53 9.58 11.95
N TRP A 258 2.46 8.90 10.82
CA TRP A 258 3.64 8.69 9.98
C TRP A 258 4.16 9.98 9.35
N TRP A 259 3.30 10.95 9.05
CA TRP A 259 3.75 12.26 8.59
C TRP A 259 4.64 12.96 9.61
N ILE A 260 4.32 12.87 10.90
CA ILE A 260 5.18 13.40 11.98
C ILE A 260 6.57 12.74 11.91
N LEU A 261 6.64 11.45 11.64
CA LEU A 261 7.91 10.72 11.49
C LEU A 261 8.68 11.12 10.22
N ILE A 262 7.98 11.23 9.09
CA ILE A 262 8.57 11.69 7.81
C ILE A 262 9.11 13.11 7.96
N TYR A 263 8.36 13.99 8.61
CA TYR A 263 8.78 15.36 8.89
C TYR A 263 10.00 15.42 9.83
N SER A 264 10.05 14.55 10.84
CA SER A 264 11.24 14.39 11.69
C SER A 264 12.47 13.95 10.88
N MET A 265 12.29 13.01 9.95
CA MET A 265 13.35 12.59 9.01
C MET A 265 13.81 13.74 8.12
N ILE A 266 12.90 14.55 7.55
CA ILE A 266 13.24 15.74 6.76
C ILE A 266 14.08 16.72 7.58
N ARG A 267 13.67 17.01 8.82
CA ARG A 267 14.45 17.89 9.72
C ARG A 267 15.85 17.36 9.99
N ARG A 268 16.02 16.04 10.11
CA ARG A 268 17.34 15.40 10.27
C ARG A 268 18.16 15.50 8.98
N GLN A 269 17.56 15.26 7.82
CA GLN A 269 18.25 15.40 6.52
C GLN A 269 18.76 16.82 6.28
N LEU A 270 17.95 17.83 6.59
CA LEU A 270 18.34 19.24 6.45
C LEU A 270 19.56 19.58 7.32
N LYS A 271 19.65 19.01 8.54
CA LYS A 271 20.82 19.16 9.41
C LYS A 271 22.04 18.39 8.88
N ASN A 272 21.83 17.26 8.22
CA ASN A 272 22.89 16.36 7.73
C ASN A 272 23.33 16.67 6.28
N ARG A 273 23.29 17.94 5.86
CA ARG A 273 23.66 18.37 4.49
C ARG A 273 22.90 17.64 3.38
N GLY A 274 21.64 17.28 3.63
CA GLY A 274 20.78 16.62 2.65
C GLY A 274 20.94 15.10 2.55
N LYS A 275 21.74 14.45 3.41
CA LYS A 275 21.87 12.99 3.42
C LYS A 275 20.74 12.33 4.20
N VAL A 276 20.19 11.23 3.67
CA VAL A 276 19.19 10.40 4.36
C VAL A 276 19.85 9.74 5.58
N GLY A 277 19.36 10.03 6.78
CA GLY A 277 19.81 9.36 8.01
C GLY A 277 19.24 7.95 8.16
N GLU A 278 19.65 7.24 9.21
CA GLU A 278 18.99 6.00 9.62
C GLU A 278 17.52 6.23 9.98
N ASP A 279 16.67 5.22 9.72
CA ASP A 279 15.24 5.27 10.03
C ASP A 279 15.05 5.42 11.55
N ILE A 280 14.28 6.42 11.97
CA ILE A 280 14.04 6.71 13.38
C ILE A 280 13.24 5.62 14.10
N ARG A 281 12.61 4.72 13.33
CA ARG A 281 11.77 3.63 13.80
C ARG A 281 12.53 2.32 13.98
N SER A 282 13.70 2.17 13.35
CA SER A 282 14.58 1.05 13.69
C SER A 282 15.04 1.21 15.12
N ASP A 283 14.93 0.14 15.90
CA ASP A 283 15.66 0.06 17.16
C ASP A 283 17.15 0.18 16.81
N SER A 284 17.85 1.04 17.55
CA SER A 284 19.31 0.95 17.60
C SER A 284 19.59 -0.45 18.14
N GLU A 285 19.93 -1.38 17.26
CA GLU A 285 20.57 -2.64 17.66
C GLU A 285 21.92 -2.27 18.28
N ASP A 286 21.91 -1.81 19.52
CA ASP A 286 23.05 -1.62 20.42
C ASP A 286 22.48 -1.29 21.81
N ASP A 287 22.14 -2.35 22.54
CA ASP A 287 22.54 -2.60 23.94
C ASP A 287 22.75 -4.11 24.12
#